data_AF-A0A6M0LLB0-F1
#
_entry.id   AF-A0A6M0LLB0-F1
#
_cell.length_a   1.000
_cell.length_b   1.000
_cell.length_c   1.000
_cell.angle_alpha   90.00
_cell.angle_beta   90.00
_cell.angle_gamma   90.00
#
_symmetry.space_group_name_H-M   'P 1'
#
loop_
_entity.id
_entity.type
_entity.pdbx_description
1 polymer ?
#
loop_
_entity_poly.entity_id
_entity_poly.type
_entity_poly.pdbx_seq_one_letter_code
_entity_poly.pdbx_strand_id
1 'polypeptide(L)'
;MIVCGFDIFASSAGRNFFPGQLHMNKNRSEMEKKYEIGNDHFREKVIAAIFFGFRNKKEPVSVTVHPELMKRIRKEFKNKVVSPVNVGDTEMFFGLPVIEDATKDKDFISVS
;
A
#
# COMPACT_ATOMS: atom_id res chain seq x y z
N MET A 1 -19.63 -14.44 -43.67
CA MET A 1 -18.38 -14.72 -44.41
C MET A 1 -17.82 -13.34 -44.79
N ILE A 2 -16.92 -12.77 -43.99
CA ILE A 2 -15.45 -12.80 -44.16
C ILE A 2 -14.96 -11.44 -44.75
N VAL A 3 -14.14 -10.76 -43.93
CA VAL A 3 -13.19 -9.63 -44.13
C VAL A 3 -13.66 -8.24 -44.60
N CYS A 4 -13.55 -7.27 -43.68
CA CYS A 4 -12.88 -5.99 -43.89
C CYS A 4 -11.83 -5.91 -42.77
N GLY A 5 -10.51 -5.94 -42.99
CA GLY A 5 -9.77 -5.24 -44.02
C GLY A 5 -9.39 -3.86 -43.50
N PHE A 6 -8.54 -3.79 -42.47
CA PHE A 6 -7.84 -2.57 -42.08
C PHE A 6 -6.36 -2.90 -41.85
N ASP A 7 -5.58 -2.71 -42.91
CA ASP A 7 -4.15 -2.47 -42.82
C ASP A 7 -3.94 -1.04 -42.30
N ILE A 8 -3.34 -0.89 -41.12
CA ILE A 8 -2.65 0.34 -40.74
C ILE A 8 -1.27 -0.04 -40.19
N PHE A 9 -0.32 0.00 -41.12
CA PHE A 9 0.96 0.72 -41.03
C PHE A 9 1.83 0.49 -39.77
N ALA A 10 2.86 -0.32 -39.94
CA ALA A 10 4.04 -0.34 -39.08
C ALA A 10 4.90 0.90 -39.31
N SER A 11 5.29 1.59 -38.23
CA SER A 11 6.40 2.55 -38.25
C SER A 11 7.17 2.53 -36.92
N SER A 12 8.30 1.83 -36.99
CA SER A 12 9.59 1.97 -36.30
C SER A 12 9.79 2.91 -35.08
N ALA A 13 10.71 2.41 -34.21
CA ALA A 13 11.57 3.07 -33.21
C ALA A 13 11.03 3.11 -31.76
N GLY A 14 11.71 2.63 -30.72
CA GLY A 14 12.99 1.94 -30.61
C GLY A 14 13.39 1.74 -29.13
N ARG A 15 14.44 0.94 -28.93
CA ARG A 15 15.35 0.87 -27.76
C ARG A 15 14.85 0.27 -26.43
N ASN A 16 15.28 -0.98 -26.23
CA ASN A 16 15.84 -1.60 -25.01
C ASN A 16 16.01 -0.69 -23.78
N PHE A 17 15.43 -1.05 -22.62
CA PHE A 17 16.12 -0.93 -21.32
C PHE A 17 15.40 -1.70 -20.18
N PHE A 18 16.16 -2.60 -19.55
CA PHE A 18 15.96 -3.36 -18.29
C PHE A 18 15.19 -4.69 -18.27
N PRO A 19 15.92 -5.83 -18.20
CA PRO A 19 15.49 -7.02 -17.47
C PRO A 19 15.95 -6.91 -16.01
N GLY A 20 15.05 -6.51 -15.11
CA GLY A 20 15.29 -6.55 -13.66
C GLY A 20 14.71 -7.82 -13.05
N GLN A 21 15.49 -8.89 -13.05
CA GLN A 21 15.17 -10.19 -12.46
C GLN A 21 15.09 -10.06 -10.93
N LEU A 22 13.88 -10.13 -10.35
CA LEU A 22 13.70 -10.20 -8.89
C LEU A 22 14.12 -11.58 -8.39
N HIS A 23 15.31 -11.66 -7.81
CA HIS A 23 15.78 -12.84 -7.10
C HIS A 23 14.94 -13.00 -5.81
N MET A 24 13.96 -13.90 -5.84
CA MET A 24 13.20 -14.29 -4.65
C MET A 24 14.04 -15.24 -3.80
N ASN A 25 14.65 -14.73 -2.72
CA ASN A 25 15.23 -15.59 -1.69
C ASN A 25 14.11 -16.23 -0.88
N LYS A 26 13.88 -17.52 -1.14
CA LYS A 26 12.93 -18.39 -0.45
C LYS A 26 13.55 -18.85 0.87
N ASN A 27 13.23 -18.17 1.95
CA ASN A 27 13.27 -18.76 3.29
C ASN A 27 12.06 -18.29 4.11
N ARG A 28 11.33 -19.29 4.60
CA ARG A 28 10.04 -19.19 5.28
C ARG A 28 10.29 -19.23 6.78
N SER A 29 10.02 -18.13 7.46
CA SER A 29 9.67 -18.09 8.89
C SER A 29 8.71 -16.93 9.09
N GLU A 30 7.65 -17.17 9.86
CA GLU A 30 6.59 -16.23 10.20
C GLU A 30 7.16 -15.09 11.06
N MET A 31 7.80 -14.11 10.42
CA MET A 31 8.05 -12.81 11.03
C MET A 31 6.89 -11.91 10.68
N GLU A 32 6.22 -11.40 11.71
CA GLU A 32 5.53 -10.13 11.66
C GLU A 32 6.50 -9.12 11.00
N LYS A 33 6.28 -8.82 9.72
CA LYS A 33 7.21 -7.98 8.94
C LYS A 33 7.05 -6.54 9.44
N LYS A 34 7.87 -6.15 10.41
CA LYS A 34 8.00 -4.76 10.85
C LYS A 34 8.69 -3.98 9.73
N TYR A 35 8.00 -2.98 9.18
CA TYR A 35 8.54 -2.10 8.16
C TYR A 35 9.00 -0.79 8.82
N GLU A 36 10.30 -0.49 8.78
CA GLU A 36 10.84 0.78 9.29
C GLU A 36 10.49 1.93 8.34
N ILE A 37 9.65 2.84 8.81
CA ILE A 37 9.17 4.00 8.02
C ILE A 37 10.15 5.18 8.17
N GLY A 38 11.33 5.05 7.55
CA GLY A 38 12.29 6.16 7.35
C GLY A 38 11.70 7.41 6.67
N ASN A 39 12.40 8.53 6.75
CA ASN A 39 11.89 9.86 6.36
C ASN A 39 11.66 10.03 4.85
N ASP A 40 12.46 9.35 4.02
CA ASP A 40 12.25 9.30 2.58
C ASP A 40 11.22 8.21 2.24
N HIS A 41 10.22 8.59 1.43
CA HIS A 41 9.12 7.72 0.98
C HIS A 41 8.13 7.24 2.06
N PHE A 42 7.89 8.05 3.10
CA PHE A 42 6.95 7.74 4.18
C PHE A 42 5.57 7.30 3.66
N ARG A 43 5.00 8.03 2.71
CA ARG A 43 3.64 7.77 2.22
C ARG A 43 3.59 6.47 1.44
N GLU A 44 4.58 6.24 0.59
CA GLU A 44 4.72 5.04 -0.22
C GLU A 44 4.87 3.80 0.65
N LYS A 45 5.62 3.88 1.76
CA LYS A 45 5.74 2.81 2.74
C LYS A 45 4.43 2.51 3.45
N VAL A 46 3.67 3.54 3.87
CA VAL A 46 2.35 3.37 4.48
C VAL A 46 1.37 2.70 3.49
N ILE A 47 1.32 3.20 2.26
CA ILE A 47 0.47 2.65 1.20
C ILE A 47 0.85 1.19 0.90
N ALA A 48 2.14 0.90 0.79
CA ALA A 48 2.63 -0.45 0.58
C ALA A 48 2.24 -1.38 1.75
N ALA A 49 2.41 -0.96 3.00
CA ALA A 49 2.06 -1.76 4.17
C ALA A 49 0.56 -2.15 4.16
N ILE A 50 -0.33 -1.21 3.83
CA ILE A 50 -1.77 -1.48 3.70
C ILE A 50 -2.04 -2.49 2.58
N PHE A 51 -1.50 -2.27 1.37
CA PHE A 51 -1.72 -3.20 0.26
C PHE A 51 -1.15 -4.59 0.51
N PHE A 52 0.02 -4.69 1.16
CA PHE A 52 0.57 -5.96 1.60
C PHE A 52 -0.33 -6.64 2.64
N GLY A 53 -0.92 -5.86 3.55
CA GLY A 53 -1.94 -6.32 4.50
C GLY A 53 -3.14 -6.95 3.81
N PHE A 54 -3.76 -6.24 2.86
CA PHE A 54 -4.88 -6.76 2.04
C PHE A 54 -4.53 -8.04 1.30
N ARG A 55 -3.29 -8.16 0.81
CA ARG A 55 -2.86 -9.37 0.12
C ARG A 55 -2.77 -10.60 1.05
N ASN A 56 -2.47 -10.38 2.33
CA ASN A 56 -2.26 -11.45 3.30
C ASN A 56 -3.53 -11.83 4.07
N LYS A 57 -4.60 -11.05 3.96
CA LYS A 57 -5.88 -11.25 4.66
C LYS A 57 -7.01 -11.45 3.65
N LYS A 58 -7.74 -12.57 3.75
CA LYS A 58 -8.87 -12.85 2.86
C LYS A 58 -10.00 -11.83 3.02
N GLU A 59 -10.25 -11.41 4.25
CA GLU A 59 -11.32 -10.48 4.63
C GLU A 59 -10.75 -9.48 5.62
N PRO A 60 -10.17 -8.37 5.16
CA PRO A 60 -9.59 -7.37 6.03
C PRO A 60 -10.71 -6.53 6.68
N VAL A 61 -10.63 -6.32 8.00
CA VAL A 61 -11.71 -5.73 8.79
C VAL A 61 -11.32 -4.38 9.39
N SER A 62 -10.05 -4.19 9.75
CA SER A 62 -9.58 -2.94 10.35
C SER A 62 -8.10 -2.66 10.06
N VAL A 63 -7.71 -1.40 10.20
CA VAL A 63 -6.31 -0.97 10.18
C VAL A 63 -5.90 -0.62 11.61
N THR A 64 -4.96 -1.36 12.17
CA THR A 64 -4.42 -1.07 13.50
C THR A 64 -3.13 -0.27 13.35
N VAL A 65 -3.06 0.87 14.00
CA VAL A 65 -1.93 1.81 13.89
C VAL A 65 -1.55 2.33 15.27
N HIS A 66 -0.26 2.59 15.50
CA HIS A 66 0.18 3.29 16.70
C HIS A 66 -0.25 4.78 16.67
N PRO A 67 -0.77 5.36 17.78
CA PRO A 67 -1.25 6.75 17.82
C PRO A 67 -0.26 7.80 17.31
N GLU A 68 1.05 7.64 17.59
CA GLU A 68 2.08 8.57 17.09
C GLU A 68 2.24 8.49 15.56
N LEU A 69 2.19 7.27 14.99
CA LEU A 69 2.20 7.08 13.55
C LEU A 69 0.93 7.65 12.92
N MET A 70 -0.23 7.46 13.55
CA MET A 70 -1.50 7.99 13.04
C MET A 70 -1.48 9.52 12.94
N LYS A 71 -0.94 10.21 13.96
CA LYS A 71 -0.74 11.66 13.91
C LYS A 71 0.12 12.09 12.72
N ARG A 72 1.18 11.35 12.42
CA ARG A 72 2.04 11.61 11.25
C ARG A 72 1.29 11.34 9.95
N ILE A 73 0.52 10.25 9.86
CA ILE A 73 -0.32 9.92 8.71
C ILE A 73 -1.32 11.05 8.45
N ARG A 74 -2.07 11.51 9.47
CA ARG A 74 -3.02 12.63 9.32
C ARG A 74 -2.37 13.90 8.80
N LYS A 75 -1.14 14.20 9.23
CA LYS A 75 -0.37 15.36 8.75
C LYS A 75 0.08 15.18 7.30
N GLU A 76 0.68 14.04 6.98
CA GLU A 76 1.27 13.78 5.67
C GLU A 76 0.23 13.56 4.56
N PHE A 77 -0.89 12.94 4.90
CA PHE A 77 -1.96 12.66 3.96
C PHE A 77 -3.01 13.76 3.90
N LYS A 78 -2.82 14.89 4.61
CA LYS A 78 -3.76 16.01 4.60
C LYS A 78 -4.02 16.49 3.16
N ASN A 79 -5.29 16.68 2.81
CA ASN A 79 -5.75 17.11 1.48
C ASN A 79 -5.36 16.16 0.33
N LYS A 80 -5.13 14.87 0.63
CA LYS A 80 -4.90 13.83 -0.38
C LYS A 80 -6.13 12.94 -0.51
N VAL A 81 -6.30 12.34 -1.70
CA VAL A 81 -7.43 11.46 -2.00
C VAL A 81 -7.48 10.25 -1.04
N VAL A 82 -6.31 9.76 -0.63
CA VAL A 82 -6.17 8.62 0.28
C VAL A 82 -5.98 9.05 1.74
N SER A 83 -6.46 10.24 2.12
CA SER A 83 -6.41 10.68 3.51
C SER A 83 -7.34 9.86 4.40
N PRO A 84 -7.00 9.66 5.69
CA PRO A 84 -7.98 9.21 6.67
C PRO A 84 -9.19 10.16 6.68
N VAL A 85 -10.40 9.61 6.71
CA VAL A 85 -11.66 10.37 6.69
C VAL A 85 -12.57 9.89 7.81
N ASN A 86 -13.20 10.81 8.51
CA ASN A 86 -14.20 10.46 9.52
C ASN A 86 -15.54 10.19 8.83
N VAL A 87 -16.10 9.01 9.07
CA VAL A 87 -17.44 8.61 8.62
C VAL A 87 -18.26 8.30 9.87
N GLY A 88 -19.12 9.24 10.25
CA GLY A 88 -19.78 9.21 11.56
C GLY A 88 -18.77 9.35 12.68
N ASP A 89 -18.81 8.41 13.64
CA ASP A 89 -17.92 8.38 14.80
C ASP A 89 -16.63 7.56 14.57
N THR A 90 -16.43 7.04 13.36
CA THR A 90 -15.29 6.17 13.03
C THR A 90 -14.37 6.83 12.01
N GLU A 91 -13.06 6.85 12.30
CA GLU A 91 -12.06 7.24 11.31
C GLU A 91 -11.77 6.05 10.39
N MET A 92 -11.88 6.29 9.09
CA MET A 92 -11.67 5.30 8.04
C MET A 92 -10.38 5.59 7.30
N PHE A 93 -9.60 4.56 7.00
CA PHE A 93 -8.39 4.64 6.19
C PHE A 93 -8.35 3.47 5.22
N PHE A 94 -8.17 3.76 3.92
CA PHE A 94 -8.24 2.75 2.86
C PHE A 94 -9.52 1.90 2.88
N GLY A 95 -10.64 2.51 3.29
CA GLY A 95 -11.95 1.84 3.36
C GLY A 95 -12.15 0.96 4.60
N LEU A 96 -11.21 0.96 5.55
CA LEU A 96 -11.31 0.21 6.80
C LEU A 96 -11.32 1.13 8.02
N PRO A 97 -12.00 0.75 9.11
CA PRO A 97 -11.93 1.46 10.37
C PRO A 97 -10.51 1.43 10.94
N VAL A 98 -10.06 2.57 11.46
CA VAL A 98 -8.78 2.73 12.13
C VAL A 98 -8.92 2.42 13.61
N ILE A 99 -8.03 1.57 14.13
CA ILE A 99 -7.89 1.28 15.55
C ILE A 99 -6.53 1.79 15.99
N GLU A 100 -6.52 2.77 16.90
CA GLU A 100 -5.29 3.27 17.50
C GLU A 100 -4.88 2.41 18.70
N ASP A 101 -3.71 1.75 18.64
CA ASP A 101 -3.19 0.90 19.71
C ASP A 101 -1.82 1.40 20.20
N ALA A 102 -1.80 1.98 21.40
CA ALA A 102 -0.60 2.52 22.05
C ALA A 102 0.33 1.45 22.64
N THR A 103 -0.08 0.18 22.68
CA THR A 103 0.75 -0.92 23.19
C THR A 103 1.79 -1.40 22.19
N LYS A 104 1.69 -0.97 20.93
CA LYS A 104 2.55 -1.37 19.82
C LYS A 104 3.72 -0.40 19.64
N ASP A 105 4.68 -0.80 18.80
CA ASP A 105 5.81 0.05 18.46
C ASP A 105 5.37 1.32 17.74
N LYS A 106 6.15 2.39 17.88
CA LYS A 106 5.81 3.73 17.35
C LYS A 106 5.55 3.77 15.85
N ASP A 107 6.18 2.87 15.10
CA ASP A 107 6.09 2.75 13.64
C ASP A 107 5.16 1.61 13.19
N PHE A 108 4.35 1.06 14.11
CA PHE A 108 3.49 -0.07 13.83
C PHE A 108 2.24 0.31 13.03
N ILE A 109 2.03 -0.42 11.94
CA ILE A 109 0.81 -0.43 11.13
C ILE A 109 0.53 -1.85 10.67
N SER A 110 -0.71 -2.31 10.82
CA SER A 110 -1.15 -3.61 10.33
C SER A 110 -2.58 -3.57 9.82
N VAL A 111 -2.90 -4.49 8.91
CA VAL A 111 -4.28 -4.77 8.49
C VAL A 111 -4.69 -6.09 9.12
N SER A 112 -5.81 -6.06 9.84
CA SER A 112 -6.34 -7.22 10.56
C SER A 112 -7.40 -7.95 9.76
#